data_AF-A0A2T1GB59-F1
#
_entry.id   AF-A0A2T1GB59-F1
#
_cell.length_a   1.000
_cell.length_b   1.000
_cell.length_c   1.000
_cell.angle_alpha   90.00
_cell.angle_beta   90.00
_cell.angle_gamma   90.00
#
_symmetry.space_group_name_H-M   'P 1'
#
loop_
_entity.id
_entity.type
_entity.pdbx_description
1 polymer ?
#
loop_
_entity_poly.entity_id
_entity_poly.type
_entity_poly.pdbx_seq_one_letter_code
_entity_poly.pdbx_strand_id
1 'polypeptide(L)' 'MTRIRTKTCDRCQQLSDVLYRVRVERDGAWQFVCDRCWQTIDRTNLDYSYGGTWKARKR' A
#
# COMPACT_ATOMS: atom_id res chain seq x y z
N MET A 1 -12.46 -22.78 4.14
CA MET A 1 -11.18 -22.28 3.60
C MET A 1 -11.27 -20.77 3.43
N THR A 2 -10.52 -19.99 4.21
CA THR A 2 -10.55 -18.52 4.13
C THR A 2 -9.90 -18.08 2.82
N ARG A 3 -10.63 -17.36 1.96
CA ARG A 3 -10.12 -16.90 0.67
C ARG A 3 -9.01 -15.86 0.89
N ILE A 4 -7.76 -16.25 0.63
CA ILE A 4 -6.62 -15.31 0.61
C ILE A 4 -6.78 -14.48 -0.66
N ARG A 5 -7.16 -13.21 -0.50
CA ARG A 5 -7.09 -12.25 -1.60
C ARG A 5 -5.66 -11.77 -1.61
N THR A 6 -4.81 -12.24 -2.53
CA THR A 6 -3.50 -11.64 -2.76
C THR A 6 -3.65 -10.47 -3.72
N LYS A 7 -2.92 -9.38 -3.47
CA LYS A 7 -2.87 -8.21 -4.34
C LYS A 7 -1.41 -7.83 -4.52
N THR A 8 -1.08 -7.33 -5.70
CA THR A 8 0.26 -6.89 -6.04
C THR A 8 0.49 -5.47 -5.57
N CYS A 9 1.74 -5.17 -5.20
CA CYS A 9 2.20 -3.81 -4.96
C CYS A 9 2.21 -3.01 -6.26
N ASP A 10 1.68 -1.78 -6.26
CA ASP A 10 1.66 -0.92 -7.45
C ASP A 10 3.07 -0.43 -7.85
N ARG A 11 4.05 -0.49 -6.94
CA ARG A 11 5.44 -0.05 -7.17
C ARG A 11 6.35 -1.17 -7.69
N CYS A 12 6.37 -2.31 -7.00
CA CYS A 12 7.27 -3.43 -7.31
C CYS A 12 6.58 -4.63 -7.94
N GLN A 13 5.25 -4.58 -8.11
CA GLN A 13 4.41 -5.66 -8.63
C GLN A 13 4.50 -7.00 -7.88
N GLN A 14 5.18 -7.02 -6.72
CA GLN A 14 5.28 -8.19 -5.87
C GLN A 14 3.96 -8.47 -5.16
N LEU A 15 3.59 -9.75 -5.07
CA LEU A 15 2.48 -10.21 -4.26
C LEU A 15 2.77 -9.96 -2.78
N SER A 16 1.85 -9.31 -2.07
CA SER A 16 1.94 -9.14 -0.62
C SER A 16 0.61 -9.40 0.06
N ASP A 17 0.70 -9.99 1.24
CA ASP A 17 -0.45 -10.22 2.12
C ASP A 17 -0.90 -8.94 2.82
N VAL A 18 -0.02 -7.94 2.89
CA VAL A 18 -0.27 -6.65 3.51
C VAL A 18 0.16 -5.56 2.53
N LEU A 19 -0.75 -4.63 2.26
CA LEU A 19 -0.48 -3.46 1.42
C LEU A 19 -0.95 -2.20 2.16
N TYR A 20 -0.17 -1.15 2.06
CA TYR A 20 -0.46 0.16 2.61
C TYR A 20 -1.05 1.01 1.50
N ARG A 21 -2.24 1.56 1.74
CA ARG A 21 -2.85 2.51 0.83
C ARG A 21 -2.32 3.89 1.17
N VAL A 22 -1.54 4.47 0.27
CA VAL A 22 -0.88 5.76 0.46
C VAL A 22 -1.09 6.65 -0.74
N ARG A 23 -1.03 7.94 -0.53
CA ARG A 23 -1.03 8.96 -1.57
C ARG A 23 0.17 9.86 -1.28
N VAL A 24 1.12 9.94 -2.20
CA VAL A 24 2.36 10.69 -1.99
C VAL A 24 2.24 12.12 -2.52
N GLU A 25 1.41 12.34 -3.52
CA GLU A 25 1.20 13.63 -4.17
C GLU A 25 -0.21 14.15 -3.86
N ARG A 26 -0.33 15.47 -3.67
CA ARG A 26 -1.60 16.14 -3.34
C ARG A 26 -2.73 15.85 -4.32
N ASP A 27 -2.39 15.68 -5.60
CA ASP A 27 -3.32 15.36 -6.68
C ASP A 27 -3.11 13.95 -7.24
N GLY A 28 -2.19 13.18 -6.66
CA GLY A 28 -1.86 11.83 -7.11
C GLY A 28 -2.97 10.81 -6.85
N ALA A 29 -2.89 9.66 -7.52
CA ALA A 29 -3.78 8.54 -7.24
C ALA A 29 -3.38 7.83 -5.93
N TRP A 30 -4.36 7.17 -5.31
CA TRP A 30 -4.08 6.25 -4.21
C TRP A 30 -3.35 5.01 -4.73
N GLN A 31 -2.20 4.73 -4.13
CA GLN A 31 -1.37 3.57 -4.46
C GLN A 31 -1.39 2.56 -3.32
N PHE A 32 -1.43 1.28 -3.66
CA PHE A 32 -1.22 0.17 -2.75
C PHE A 32 0.23 -0.28 -2.81
N VAL A 33 0.98 -0.07 -1.73
CA VAL A 33 2.40 -0.40 -1.67
C VAL A 33 2.65 -1.47 -0.61
N CYS A 34 3.59 -2.38 -0.85
CA CYS A 34 4.04 -3.31 0.20
C CYS A 34 4.83 -2.57 1.28
N ASP A 35 5.12 -3.25 2.39
CA ASP A 35 5.92 -2.75 3.50
C ASP A 35 7.29 -2.19 3.05
N ARG A 36 7.97 -2.87 2.13
CA ARG A 36 9.26 -2.43 1.60
C ARG A 36 9.13 -1.12 0.83
N CYS A 37 8.20 -1.06 -0.12
CA CYS A 37 7.96 0.17 -0.89
C CYS A 37 7.44 1.30 0.01
N TRP A 38 6.66 0.98 1.05
CA TRP A 38 6.19 1.95 2.02
C TRP A 38 7.33 2.57 2.84
N GLN A 39 8.40 1.81 3.13
CA GLN A 39 9.61 2.35 3.77
C GLN A 39 10.43 3.25 2.84
N THR A 40 10.36 3.04 1.52
CA THR A 40 11.05 3.90 0.55
C THR A 40 10.33 5.22 0.26
N ILE A 41 9.07 5.36 0.68
CA ILE A 41 8.31 6.60 0.49
C ILE A 41 8.77 7.61 1.54
N ASP A 42 9.14 8.80 1.07
CA ASP A 42 9.46 9.92 1.94
C ASP A 42 8.19 10.45 2.61
N ARG A 43 8.05 10.14 3.89
CA ARG A 43 6.92 10.55 4.75
C ARG A 43 7.05 12.00 5.22
N THR A 44 8.17 12.65 4.91
CA THR A 44 8.42 14.06 5.21
C THR A 44 7.67 14.98 4.26
N ASN A 45 7.17 14.45 3.13
CA ASN A 45 6.31 15.22 2.24
C ASN A 45 5.00 15.61 2.93
N LEU A 46 4.70 16.92 2.93
CA LEU A 46 3.45 17.48 3.46
C LEU A 46 2.21 16.94 2.74
N ASP A 47 2.37 16.47 1.50
CA ASP A 47 1.29 15.93 0.70
C ASP A 47 1.08 14.42 0.88
N TYR A 48 1.91 13.78 1.73
CA TYR A 48 1.75 12.37 2.06
C TYR A 48 0.48 12.15 2.88
N SER A 49 -0.43 11.33 2.34
CA SER A 49 -1.65 10.90 3.01
C SER A 49 -1.69 9.38 3.16
N TYR A 50 -2.02 8.93 4.36
CA TYR A 50 -2.21 7.52 4.68
C TYR A 50 -3.69 7.14 4.66
N GLY A 51 -4.06 6.17 3.84
CA GLY A 51 -5.44 5.74 3.58
C GLY A 51 -5.82 4.38 4.18
N GLY A 52 -4.94 3.80 5.00
CA GLY A 52 -5.18 2.55 5.72
C GLY A 52 -4.38 1.35 5.21
N THR A 53 -4.51 0.22 5.91
CA THR A 53 -3.86 -1.04 5.55
C THR A 53 -4.87 -2.01 4.96
N TRP A 54 -4.55 -2.53 3.78
CA TRP A 54 -5.24 -3.66 3.21
C TRP A 54 -4.55 -4.96 3.63
N LYS A 55 -5.32 -5.95 4.06
CA LYS A 55 -4.82 -7.28 4.47
C LYS A 55 -5.54 -8.35 3.66
N ALA A 56 -4.76 -9.31 3.16
CA ALA A 56 -5.22 -10.42 2.33
C ALA A 56 -6.20 -11.35 3.05
N ARG A 57 -6.08 -11.43 4.39
CA ARG A 57 -6.94 -12.21 5.26
C ARG A 57 -7.88 -11.28 6.03
N LYS A 58 -9.18 -11.35 5.75
CA LYS A 58 -10.20 -10.87 6.70
C LYS A 58 -10.41 -12.00 7.72
N ARG A 59 -10.20 -11.70 9.00
CA ARG A 59 -10.50 -12.61 10.12
C ARG A 59 -11.99 -12.65 10.36
#